data_AF-A0A2N1N4V4-F1
#
_entry.id   AF-A0A2N1N4V4-F1
#
_cell.length_a   1.000
_cell.length_b   1.000
_cell.length_c   1.000
_cell.angle_alpha   90.00
_cell.angle_beta   90.00
_cell.angle_gamma   90.00
#
_symmetry.space_group_name_H-M   'P 1'
#
loop_
_entity.id
_entity.type
_entity.pdbx_description
1 polymer ?
#
loop_
_entity_poly.entity_id
_entity_poly.type
_entity_poly.pdbx_seq_one_letter_code
_entity_poly.pdbx_strand_id
1 'polypeptide(L)'
;MLTLWIELLMRMRSLQIIGEYVFLIINLSKRIAPFLGTMLVVICGLAHSMFILLSRPNDINLIPDQNTYTLLNTATQESYTLIQNIDVNSDNDNLFHNFFTSIKAVYFWINGQWDQIDQWNFWPVVGLSIFGSLFLVIIMQNILIALMSDVVDEAKEIGKRAFLKLRAELIAEVEVFFLTKRQLHDKVLFPRHIYFIINCDEANRWLEKCRRRNNIGYSNYGGKDRRESIHSNNSTKKDYVNSENNEPFGNKNRLAEIEKNINLLIELAKNNP
;
A
#
# COMPACT_ATOMS: atom_id res chain seq x y z
N MET A 1 -17.35 -10.45 -25.31
CA MET A 1 -16.57 -9.21 -25.47
C MET A 1 -15.96 -8.73 -24.17
N LEU A 2 -16.73 -8.47 -23.10
CA LEU A 2 -16.18 -8.05 -21.80
C LEU A 2 -15.26 -9.10 -21.15
N THR A 3 -15.62 -10.38 -21.27
CA THR A 3 -14.78 -11.51 -20.81
C THR A 3 -13.41 -11.57 -21.47
N LEU A 4 -13.30 -11.19 -22.75
CA LEU A 4 -12.02 -11.15 -23.47
C LEU A 4 -11.10 -10.05 -22.93
N TRP A 5 -11.67 -8.90 -22.54
CA TRP A 5 -10.91 -7.83 -21.88
C TRP A 5 -10.41 -8.25 -20.49
N ILE A 6 -11.21 -9.01 -19.74
CA ILE A 6 -10.79 -9.58 -18.45
C ILE A 6 -9.69 -10.63 -18.66
N GLU A 7 -9.83 -11.53 -19.63
CA GLU A 7 -8.79 -12.50 -19.97
C GLU A 7 -7.49 -11.83 -20.44
N LEU A 8 -7.60 -10.74 -21.20
CA LEU A 8 -6.45 -9.93 -21.61
C LEU A 8 -5.73 -9.36 -20.38
N LEU A 9 -6.46 -8.76 -19.43
CA LEU A 9 -5.91 -8.25 -18.17
C LEU A 9 -5.21 -9.37 -17.36
N MET A 10 -5.82 -10.56 -17.30
CA MET A 10 -5.22 -11.71 -16.62
C MET A 10 -3.96 -12.21 -17.34
N ARG A 11 -3.90 -12.17 -18.67
CA ARG A 11 -2.71 -12.53 -19.46
C ARG A 11 -1.58 -11.51 -19.33
N MET A 12 -1.88 -10.24 -19.04
CA MET A 12 -0.85 -9.24 -18.74
C MET A 12 -0.02 -9.57 -17.50
N ARG A 13 -0.46 -10.52 -16.67
CA ARG A 13 0.38 -11.13 -15.61
C ARG A 13 1.72 -11.65 -16.14
N SER A 14 1.79 -12.07 -17.39
CA SER A 14 3.01 -12.54 -18.04
C SER A 14 4.09 -11.46 -18.20
N LEU A 15 3.69 -10.17 -18.22
CA LEU A 15 4.62 -9.06 -18.37
C LEU A 15 5.14 -8.63 -16.99
N GLN A 16 6.46 -8.64 -16.83
CA GLN A 16 7.14 -8.38 -15.55
C GLN A 16 6.75 -7.06 -14.85
N ILE A 17 6.45 -6.00 -15.61
CA ILE A 17 6.05 -4.70 -15.05
C ILE A 17 4.55 -4.65 -14.69
N ILE A 18 3.70 -5.32 -15.48
CA ILE A 18 2.23 -5.22 -15.34
C ILE A 18 1.70 -6.33 -14.43
N GLY A 19 2.39 -7.46 -14.35
CA GLY A 19 2.04 -8.59 -13.51
C GLY A 19 2.12 -8.31 -12.01
N GLU A 20 2.94 -7.35 -11.58
CA GLU A 20 2.96 -6.88 -10.19
C GLU A 20 1.63 -6.21 -9.80
N TYR A 21 1.10 -5.34 -10.68
CA TYR A 21 -0.20 -4.69 -10.48
C TYR A 21 -1.37 -5.67 -10.56
N VAL A 22 -1.35 -6.61 -11.51
CA VAL A 22 -2.40 -7.64 -11.62
C VAL A 22 -2.39 -8.55 -10.39
N PHE A 23 -1.21 -8.93 -9.89
CA PHE A 23 -1.08 -9.70 -8.66
C PHE A 23 -1.63 -8.92 -7.45
N LEU A 24 -1.32 -7.63 -7.35
CA LEU A 24 -1.85 -6.75 -6.32
C LEU A 24 -3.38 -6.69 -6.38
N ILE A 25 -3.98 -6.47 -7.55
CA ILE A 25 -5.43 -6.40 -7.72
C ILE A 25 -6.13 -7.72 -7.32
N ILE A 26 -5.58 -8.87 -7.70
CA ILE A 26 -6.14 -10.17 -7.33
C ILE A 26 -6.06 -10.40 -5.82
N ASN A 27 -4.92 -10.09 -5.21
CA ASN A 27 -4.72 -10.28 -3.78
C ASN A 27 -5.60 -9.32 -2.96
N LEU A 28 -5.72 -8.08 -3.42
CA LEU A 28 -6.61 -7.06 -2.89
C LEU A 28 -8.07 -7.52 -2.93
N SER A 29 -8.51 -8.05 -4.07
CA SER A 29 -9.88 -8.52 -4.27
C SER A 29 -10.24 -9.64 -3.29
N LYS A 30 -9.33 -10.58 -3.02
CA LYS A 30 -9.57 -11.66 -2.05
C LYS A 30 -9.64 -11.16 -0.61
N ARG A 31 -8.79 -10.20 -0.25
CA ARG A 31 -8.72 -9.66 1.12
C ARG A 31 -9.90 -8.74 1.44
N ILE A 32 -10.42 -8.00 0.46
CA ILE A 32 -11.58 -7.10 0.62
C ILE A 32 -12.93 -7.81 0.46
N ALA A 33 -12.98 -8.97 -0.22
CA ALA A 33 -14.22 -9.74 -0.46
C ALA A 33 -15.12 -9.96 0.76
N PRO A 34 -14.62 -10.38 1.95
CA PRO A 34 -15.49 -10.56 3.11
C PRO A 34 -16.12 -9.24 3.57
N PHE A 35 -15.38 -8.14 3.50
CA PHE A 35 -15.91 -6.81 3.82
C PHE A 35 -17.03 -6.40 2.84
N LEU A 36 -16.82 -6.59 1.54
CA LEU A 36 -17.86 -6.35 0.53
C LEU A 36 -19.09 -7.23 0.76
N GLY A 37 -18.91 -8.48 1.19
CA GLY A 37 -20.01 -9.36 1.60
C GLY A 37 -20.82 -8.78 2.76
N THR A 38 -20.16 -8.28 3.81
CA THR A 38 -20.85 -7.62 4.93
C THR A 38 -21.58 -6.35 4.49
N MET A 39 -20.99 -5.57 3.59
CA MET A 39 -21.61 -4.38 3.01
C MET A 39 -22.88 -4.74 2.23
N LEU A 40 -22.85 -5.82 1.45
CA LEU A 40 -24.02 -6.30 0.72
C LEU A 40 -25.15 -6.73 1.65
N VAL A 41 -24.85 -7.39 2.77
CA VAL A 41 -25.87 -7.74 3.78
C VAL A 41 -26.52 -6.49 4.37
N VAL A 42 -25.72 -5.45 4.67
CA VAL A 42 -26.23 -4.16 5.16
C VAL A 42 -27.14 -3.50 4.12
N ILE A 43 -26.73 -3.47 2.85
CA ILE A 43 -27.53 -2.95 1.73
C ILE A 43 -28.86 -3.68 1.66
N CYS A 44 -28.85 -5.02 1.73
CA CYS A 44 -30.08 -5.82 1.76
C CYS A 44 -30.98 -5.48 2.95
N GLY A 45 -30.41 -5.25 4.15
CA GLY A 45 -31.19 -4.87 5.33
C GLY A 45 -31.85 -3.50 5.22
N LEU A 46 -31.11 -2.50 4.72
CA LEU A 46 -31.64 -1.16 4.46
C LEU A 46 -32.68 -1.18 3.34
N ALA A 47 -32.42 -1.92 2.26
CA ALA A 47 -33.36 -2.10 1.15
C ALA A 47 -34.64 -2.78 1.59
N HIS A 48 -34.54 -3.85 2.40
CA HIS A 48 -35.71 -4.52 2.95
C HIS A 48 -36.56 -3.59 3.83
N SER A 49 -35.91 -2.76 4.65
CA SER A 49 -36.59 -1.78 5.49
C SER A 49 -37.32 -0.73 4.66
N MET A 50 -36.69 -0.20 3.60
CA MET A 50 -37.33 0.74 2.67
C MET A 50 -38.44 0.09 1.85
N PHE A 51 -38.25 -1.16 1.40
CA PHE A 51 -39.27 -1.93 0.69
C PHE A 51 -40.54 -2.09 1.53
N ILE A 52 -40.41 -2.45 2.82
CA ILE A 52 -41.59 -2.54 3.71
C ILE A 52 -42.31 -1.19 3.83
N LEU A 53 -41.56 -0.10 3.84
CA LEU A 53 -42.10 1.25 4.03
C LEU A 53 -42.78 1.82 2.78
N LEU A 54 -42.24 1.53 1.59
CA LEU A 54 -42.58 2.18 0.33
C LEU A 54 -43.15 1.23 -0.74
N SER A 55 -43.28 -0.07 -0.46
CA SER A 55 -43.86 -1.03 -1.42
C SER A 55 -45.35 -0.79 -1.66
N ARG A 56 -46.08 -0.29 -0.65
CA ARG A 56 -47.51 0.02 -0.73
C ARG A 56 -47.83 1.37 -0.08
N PRO A 57 -47.44 2.49 -0.72
CA PRO A 57 -47.64 3.82 -0.16
C PRO A 57 -49.14 4.17 -0.02
N ASN A 58 -50.00 3.63 -0.88
CA ASN A 58 -51.45 3.83 -0.81
C ASN A 58 -52.07 3.29 0.50
N ASP A 59 -51.54 2.20 1.06
CA ASP A 59 -52.06 1.59 2.29
C ASP A 59 -51.84 2.50 3.52
N ILE A 60 -50.84 3.37 3.45
CA ILE A 60 -50.47 4.33 4.51
C ILE A 60 -50.85 5.78 4.15
N ASN A 61 -51.64 5.98 3.09
CA ASN A 61 -52.02 7.29 2.54
C ASN A 61 -50.81 8.20 2.21
N LEU A 62 -49.69 7.61 1.78
CA LEU A 62 -48.53 8.37 1.29
C LEU A 62 -48.79 8.79 -0.15
N ILE A 63 -48.73 10.10 -0.40
CA ILE A 63 -48.83 10.68 -1.73
C ILE A 63 -47.42 11.12 -2.14
N PRO A 64 -46.88 10.67 -3.28
CA PRO A 64 -45.58 11.12 -3.76
C PRO A 64 -45.64 12.60 -4.15
N ASP A 65 -44.55 13.33 -3.91
CA ASP A 65 -44.45 14.73 -4.31
C ASP A 65 -44.44 14.83 -5.85
N GLN A 66 -45.44 15.53 -6.39
CA GLN A 66 -45.59 15.72 -7.83
C GLN A 66 -44.93 17.02 -8.26
N ASN A 67 -43.89 16.92 -9.10
CA ASN A 67 -43.26 18.09 -9.68
C ASN A 67 -44.21 18.74 -10.71
N THR A 68 -44.42 20.06 -10.56
CA THR A 68 -45.18 20.87 -11.52
C THR A 68 -44.20 21.70 -12.35
N TYR A 69 -44.23 21.51 -13.67
CA TYR A 69 -43.40 22.26 -14.61
C TYR A 69 -44.26 23.30 -15.35
N THR A 70 -43.84 24.56 -15.32
CA THR A 70 -44.46 25.63 -16.10
C THR A 70 -43.67 25.81 -17.39
N LEU A 71 -44.28 25.48 -18.54
CA LEU A 71 -43.73 25.81 -19.84
C LEU A 71 -44.28 27.17 -20.28
N LEU A 72 -43.39 28.12 -20.55
CA LEU A 72 -43.76 29.40 -21.15
C LEU A 72 -43.51 29.32 -22.65
N ASN A 73 -44.56 29.54 -23.45
CA ASN A 73 -44.39 29.71 -24.87
C ASN A 73 -43.94 31.15 -25.17
N THR A 74 -42.69 31.34 -25.56
CA THR A 74 -42.10 32.66 -25.84
C THR A 74 -42.77 33.39 -27.00
N ALA A 75 -43.42 32.67 -27.93
CA ALA A 75 -44.07 33.26 -29.09
C ALA A 75 -45.52 33.72 -28.82
N THR A 76 -46.26 33.01 -27.95
CA THR A 76 -47.66 33.32 -27.63
C THR A 76 -47.87 33.91 -26.23
N GLN A 77 -46.82 33.98 -25.40
CA GLN A 77 -46.85 34.37 -23.98
C GLN A 77 -47.80 33.53 -23.10
N GLU A 78 -48.25 32.37 -23.58
CA GLU A 78 -49.10 31.46 -22.82
C GLU A 78 -48.26 30.53 -21.94
N SER A 79 -48.74 30.31 -20.71
CA SER A 79 -48.14 29.36 -19.76
C SER A 79 -48.94 28.07 -19.70
N TYR A 80 -48.28 26.93 -19.92
CA TYR A 80 -48.83 25.59 -19.77
C TYR A 80 -48.26 24.93 -18.52
N THR A 81 -49.12 24.36 -17.67
CA THR A 81 -48.73 23.61 -16.48
C THR A 81 -48.75 22.12 -16.78
N LEU A 82 -47.60 21.46 -16.63
CA LEU A 82 -47.48 20.00 -16.69
C LEU A 82 -47.29 19.47 -15.27
N ILE A 83 -48.19 18.59 -14.86
CA ILE A 83 -48.09 17.88 -13.59
C ILE A 83 -47.53 16.50 -13.89
N GLN A 84 -46.45 16.12 -13.21
CA GLN A 84 -45.91 14.77 -13.31
C GLN A 84 -46.92 13.76 -12.73
N ASN A 85 -47.31 12.77 -13.53
CA ASN A 85 -48.09 11.64 -13.05
C ASN A 85 -47.14 10.53 -12.60
N ILE A 86 -47.12 10.22 -11.31
CA ILE A 86 -46.26 9.19 -10.70
C ILE A 86 -47.12 7.96 -10.42
N ASP A 87 -46.83 6.82 -11.05
CA ASP A 87 -47.48 5.55 -10.75
C ASP A 87 -46.74 4.79 -9.64
N VAL A 88 -47.30 4.82 -8.44
CA VAL A 88 -46.72 4.20 -7.25
C VAL A 88 -46.59 2.67 -7.32
N ASN A 89 -47.31 2.01 -8.24
CA ASN A 89 -47.26 0.56 -8.45
C ASN A 89 -46.31 0.15 -9.60
N SER A 90 -45.67 1.13 -10.24
CA SER A 90 -44.72 0.91 -11.32
C SER A 90 -43.28 0.96 -10.79
N ASP A 91 -42.46 -0.02 -11.18
CA ASP A 91 -41.04 -0.07 -10.81
C ASP A 91 -40.22 1.10 -11.37
N ASN A 92 -40.72 1.76 -12.42
CA ASN A 92 -40.06 2.90 -13.04
C ASN A 92 -40.18 4.17 -12.21
N ASP A 93 -41.33 4.33 -11.55
CA ASP A 93 -41.67 5.53 -10.78
C ASP A 93 -41.43 5.31 -9.29
N ASN A 94 -41.64 4.09 -8.77
CA ASN A 94 -41.34 3.70 -7.40
C ASN A 94 -40.33 2.55 -7.38
N LEU A 95 -39.06 2.89 -7.22
CA LEU A 95 -37.96 1.91 -7.12
C LEU A 95 -38.11 0.95 -5.92
N PHE A 96 -38.94 1.27 -4.93
CA PHE A 96 -39.18 0.46 -3.74
C PHE A 96 -40.44 -0.42 -3.83
N HIS A 97 -41.16 -0.38 -4.95
CA HIS A 97 -42.30 -1.26 -5.20
C HIS A 97 -41.90 -2.75 -5.18
N ASN A 98 -40.74 -3.07 -5.79
CA ASN A 98 -40.16 -4.40 -5.84
C ASN A 98 -38.91 -4.55 -4.98
N PHE A 99 -38.68 -5.74 -4.42
CA PHE A 99 -37.54 -5.98 -3.53
C PHE A 99 -36.19 -5.83 -4.25
N PHE A 100 -36.06 -6.36 -5.47
CA PHE A 100 -34.80 -6.26 -6.23
C PHE A 100 -34.49 -4.83 -6.69
N THR A 101 -35.52 -4.05 -7.04
CA THR A 101 -35.35 -2.63 -7.39
C THR A 101 -35.01 -1.80 -6.14
N SER A 102 -35.52 -2.18 -4.96
CA SER A 102 -35.17 -1.53 -3.70
C SER A 102 -33.69 -1.73 -3.34
N ILE A 103 -33.13 -2.93 -3.57
CA ILE A 103 -31.70 -3.20 -3.41
C ILE A 103 -30.89 -2.31 -4.36
N LYS A 104 -31.35 -2.17 -5.60
CA LYS A 104 -30.71 -1.33 -6.61
C LYS A 104 -30.68 0.14 -6.17
N ALA A 105 -31.81 0.66 -5.66
CA ALA A 105 -31.91 2.04 -5.16
C ALA A 105 -30.94 2.30 -3.99
N VAL A 106 -30.94 1.43 -2.97
CA VAL A 106 -30.04 1.56 -1.81
C VAL A 106 -28.58 1.37 -2.20
N TYR A 107 -28.27 0.52 -3.18
CA TYR A 107 -26.91 0.42 -3.71
C TYR A 107 -26.44 1.74 -4.34
N PHE A 108 -27.32 2.45 -5.06
CA PHE A 108 -26.97 3.73 -5.67
C PHE A 108 -26.81 4.89 -4.68
N TRP A 109 -27.23 4.73 -3.42
CA TRP A 109 -26.92 5.68 -2.35
C TRP A 109 -25.41 5.87 -2.16
N ILE A 110 -24.60 4.85 -2.47
CA ILE A 110 -23.12 4.94 -2.47
C ILE A 110 -22.63 6.07 -3.38
N ASN A 111 -23.34 6.33 -4.49
CA ASN A 111 -22.99 7.36 -5.47
C ASN A 111 -23.72 8.69 -5.23
N GLY A 112 -24.51 8.79 -4.15
CA GLY A 112 -25.24 10.00 -3.82
C GLY A 112 -26.57 10.19 -4.55
N GLN A 113 -27.16 9.14 -5.12
CA GLN A 113 -28.51 9.20 -5.67
C GLN A 113 -29.53 8.91 -4.56
N TRP A 114 -30.38 9.89 -4.22
CA TRP A 114 -31.30 9.83 -3.07
C TRP A 114 -32.74 10.14 -3.48
N ASP A 115 -33.21 9.55 -4.57
CA ASP A 115 -34.52 9.84 -5.19
C ASP A 115 -35.69 9.73 -4.20
N GLN A 116 -35.59 8.90 -3.16
CA GLN A 116 -36.64 8.74 -2.17
C GLN A 116 -36.89 9.97 -1.31
N ILE A 117 -35.89 10.82 -1.08
CA ILE A 117 -36.01 12.00 -0.22
C ILE A 117 -36.80 13.08 -0.95
N ASP A 118 -36.60 13.20 -2.26
CA ASP A 118 -37.28 14.17 -3.11
C ASP A 118 -38.71 13.71 -3.46
N GLN A 119 -38.94 12.40 -3.52
CA GLN A 119 -40.23 11.83 -3.91
C GLN A 119 -41.20 11.63 -2.74
N TRP A 120 -40.70 11.34 -1.53
CA TRP A 120 -41.54 10.92 -0.41
C TRP A 120 -41.40 11.85 0.80
N ASN A 121 -42.43 12.66 1.04
CA ASN A 121 -42.53 13.48 2.24
C ASN A 121 -42.97 12.65 3.48
N PHE A 122 -42.12 11.72 3.92
CA PHE A 122 -42.40 10.86 5.06
C PHE A 122 -41.20 10.74 6.02
N TRP A 123 -41.43 11.09 7.28
CA TRP A 123 -40.36 11.18 8.29
C TRP A 123 -39.53 9.89 8.45
N PRO A 124 -40.12 8.69 8.53
CA PRO A 124 -39.33 7.46 8.59
C PRO A 124 -38.43 7.21 7.38
N VAL A 125 -38.83 7.62 6.17
CA VAL A 125 -37.99 7.55 4.95
C VAL A 125 -36.76 8.45 5.12
N VAL A 126 -36.98 9.69 5.55
CA VAL A 126 -35.90 10.65 5.77
C VAL A 126 -34.93 10.15 6.85
N GLY A 127 -35.46 9.67 7.99
CA GLY A 127 -34.64 9.15 9.08
C GLY A 127 -33.79 7.94 8.68
N LEU A 128 -34.38 6.97 7.97
CA LEU A 128 -33.67 5.79 7.50
C LEU A 128 -32.64 6.14 6.42
N SER A 129 -32.91 7.13 5.58
CA SER A 129 -31.96 7.62 4.56
C SER A 129 -30.75 8.31 5.20
N ILE A 130 -30.95 9.14 6.23
CA ILE A 130 -29.86 9.78 6.98
C ILE A 130 -29.00 8.71 7.67
N PHE A 131 -29.63 7.74 8.34
CA PHE A 131 -28.91 6.63 8.97
C PHE A 131 -28.13 5.80 7.94
N GLY A 132 -28.77 5.46 6.82
CA GLY A 132 -28.14 4.76 5.71
C GLY A 132 -26.94 5.53 5.14
N SER A 133 -27.05 6.84 4.95
CA SER A 133 -25.95 7.69 4.50
C SER A 133 -24.77 7.69 5.48
N LEU A 134 -25.05 7.92 6.78
CA LEU A 134 -24.02 7.91 7.81
C LEU A 134 -23.31 6.55 7.89
N PHE A 135 -24.06 5.46 7.87
CA PHE A 135 -23.49 4.13 8.05
C PHE A 135 -22.82 3.60 6.77
N LEU A 136 -23.53 3.61 5.64
CA LEU A 136 -23.08 3.02 4.39
C LEU A 136 -22.04 3.92 3.70
N VAL A 137 -22.37 5.19 3.49
CA VAL A 137 -21.53 6.11 2.71
C VAL A 137 -20.37 6.62 3.56
N ILE A 138 -20.62 7.09 4.78
CA ILE A 138 -19.55 7.66 5.59
C ILE A 138 -18.72 6.55 6.26
N ILE A 139 -19.33 5.68 7.06
CA ILE A 139 -18.57 4.72 7.87
C ILE A 139 -18.00 3.59 7.00
N MET A 140 -18.84 2.85 6.28
CA MET A 140 -18.37 1.67 5.53
C MET A 140 -17.43 2.04 4.38
N GLN A 141 -17.66 3.15 3.66
CA GLN A 141 -16.74 3.56 2.60
C GLN A 141 -15.39 4.01 3.14
N ASN A 142 -15.35 4.73 4.27
CA ASN A 142 -14.08 5.10 4.90
C ASN A 142 -13.31 3.87 5.40
N ILE A 143 -14.00 2.88 5.96
CA ILE A 143 -13.37 1.60 6.33
C ILE A 143 -12.87 0.86 5.09
N LEU A 144 -13.63 0.85 3.99
CA LEU A 144 -13.20 0.25 2.72
C LEU A 144 -11.89 0.89 2.24
N ILE A 145 -11.82 2.23 2.24
CA ILE A 145 -10.62 2.97 1.82
C ILE A 145 -9.43 2.65 2.73
N ALA A 146 -9.63 2.61 4.05
CA ALA A 146 -8.58 2.27 5.00
C ALA A 146 -8.06 0.83 4.80
N LEU A 147 -8.96 -0.14 4.60
CA LEU A 147 -8.60 -1.53 4.29
C LEU A 147 -7.86 -1.62 2.96
N MET A 148 -8.31 -0.89 1.92
CA MET A 148 -7.61 -0.86 0.64
C MET A 148 -6.19 -0.30 0.80
N SER A 149 -6.00 0.76 1.59
CA SER A 149 -4.68 1.35 1.83
C SER A 149 -3.72 0.37 2.50
N ASP A 150 -4.15 -0.33 3.56
CA ASP A 150 -3.33 -1.31 4.28
C ASP A 150 -2.85 -2.44 3.36
N VAL A 151 -3.76 -2.98 2.54
CA VAL A 151 -3.43 -4.08 1.62
C VAL A 151 -2.51 -3.62 0.50
N VAL A 152 -2.69 -2.39 -0.01
CA VAL A 152 -1.81 -1.81 -1.03
C VAL A 152 -0.39 -1.62 -0.48
N ASP A 153 -0.25 -1.15 0.75
CA ASP A 153 1.06 -0.96 1.38
C ASP A 153 1.78 -2.29 1.60
N GLU A 154 1.08 -3.32 2.08
CA GLU A 154 1.62 -4.68 2.22
C GLU A 154 2.04 -5.25 0.85
N ALA A 155 1.16 -5.14 -0.16
CA ALA A 155 1.42 -5.66 -1.49
C ALA A 155 2.58 -4.94 -2.18
N LYS A 156 2.77 -3.64 -1.94
CA LYS A 156 3.90 -2.86 -2.46
C LYS A 156 5.23 -3.32 -1.86
N GLU A 157 5.26 -3.68 -0.58
CA GLU A 157 6.48 -4.21 0.03
C GLU A 157 6.85 -5.58 -0.55
N ILE A 158 5.86 -6.45 -0.73
CA ILE A 158 6.04 -7.77 -1.35
C ILE A 158 6.44 -7.63 -2.81
N GLY A 159 5.77 -6.76 -3.56
CA GLY A 159 6.03 -6.47 -4.97
C GLY A 159 7.45 -5.97 -5.19
N LYS A 160 7.91 -5.01 -4.37
CA LYS A 160 9.30 -4.53 -4.41
C LYS A 160 10.32 -5.64 -4.21
N ARG A 161 10.07 -6.58 -3.28
CA ARG A 161 10.96 -7.73 -3.05
C ARG A 161 10.93 -8.71 -4.24
N ALA A 162 9.75 -9.00 -4.78
CA ALA A 162 9.59 -9.86 -5.95
C ALA A 162 10.28 -9.26 -7.19
N PHE A 163 10.13 -7.96 -7.42
CA PHE A 163 10.78 -7.24 -8.51
C PHE A 163 12.30 -7.29 -8.42
N LEU A 164 12.87 -7.04 -7.23
CA LEU A 164 14.32 -7.14 -7.01
C LEU A 164 14.83 -8.57 -7.25
N LYS A 165 14.09 -9.58 -6.79
CA LYS A 165 14.41 -10.98 -7.03
C LYS A 165 14.40 -11.31 -8.52
N LEU A 166 13.35 -10.93 -9.23
CA LEU A 166 13.20 -11.22 -10.66
C LEU A 166 14.26 -10.50 -11.50
N ARG A 167 14.65 -9.28 -11.12
CA ARG A 167 15.79 -8.59 -11.74
C ARG A 167 17.11 -9.33 -11.50
N ALA A 168 17.33 -9.82 -10.29
CA ALA A 168 18.54 -10.60 -9.97
C ALA A 168 18.58 -11.92 -10.76
N GLU A 169 17.45 -12.62 -10.88
CA GLU A 169 17.34 -13.85 -11.68
C GLU A 169 17.62 -13.58 -13.15
N LEU A 170 17.05 -12.52 -13.74
CA LEU A 170 17.29 -12.16 -15.13
C LEU A 170 18.76 -11.79 -15.38
N ILE A 171 19.38 -11.03 -14.46
CA ILE A 171 20.81 -10.70 -14.54
C ILE A 171 21.65 -11.99 -14.48
N ALA A 172 21.37 -12.88 -13.54
CA ALA A 172 22.09 -14.15 -13.41
C ALA A 172 21.94 -15.04 -14.67
N GLU A 173 20.74 -15.08 -15.26
CA GLU A 173 20.49 -15.82 -16.49
C GLU A 173 21.28 -15.24 -17.67
N VAL A 174 21.32 -13.91 -17.80
CA VAL A 174 22.14 -13.22 -18.80
C VAL A 174 23.64 -13.47 -18.58
N GLU A 175 24.10 -13.41 -17.33
CA GLU A 175 25.50 -13.68 -16.96
C GLU A 175 25.94 -15.10 -17.29
N VAL A 176 25.06 -16.09 -17.11
CA VAL A 176 25.38 -17.50 -17.36
C VAL A 176 25.30 -17.87 -18.84
N PHE A 177 24.26 -17.41 -19.55
CA PHE A 177 23.99 -17.86 -20.93
C PHE A 177 24.55 -16.95 -22.02
N PHE A 178 24.64 -15.64 -21.78
CA PHE A 178 24.97 -14.67 -22.81
C PHE A 178 26.35 -14.01 -22.66
N LEU A 179 26.94 -14.03 -21.46
CA LEU A 179 28.29 -13.50 -21.25
C LEU A 179 29.37 -14.56 -21.44
N THR A 180 30.40 -14.20 -22.20
CA THR A 180 31.62 -15.03 -22.33
C THR A 180 32.53 -14.82 -21.11
N LYS A 181 33.34 -15.83 -20.74
CA LYS A 181 34.31 -15.74 -19.62
C LYS A 181 35.17 -14.47 -19.62
N ARG A 182 35.50 -13.94 -20.81
CA ARG A 182 36.28 -12.69 -20.97
C ARG A 182 35.49 -11.43 -20.58
N GLN A 183 34.19 -11.39 -20.84
CA GLN A 183 33.31 -10.27 -20.48
C GLN A 183 33.00 -10.24 -18.98
N LEU A 184 32.85 -11.41 -18.35
CA LEU A 184 32.71 -11.52 -16.89
C LEU A 184 33.97 -11.07 -16.12
N HIS A 185 35.16 -11.20 -16.74
CA HIS A 185 36.42 -10.75 -16.16
C HIS A 185 36.76 -9.29 -16.47
N ASP A 186 35.91 -8.60 -17.23
CA ASP A 186 36.12 -7.19 -17.55
C ASP A 186 35.86 -6.33 -16.31
N LYS A 187 36.91 -5.69 -15.81
CA LYS A 187 36.87 -4.84 -14.61
C LYS A 187 36.05 -3.57 -14.81
N VAL A 188 35.74 -3.20 -16.06
CA VAL A 188 34.89 -2.05 -16.39
C VAL A 188 33.41 -2.38 -16.18
N LEU A 189 32.98 -3.58 -16.60
CA LEU A 189 31.60 -4.05 -16.46
C LEU A 189 31.32 -4.65 -15.07
N PHE A 190 32.32 -5.32 -14.48
CA PHE A 190 32.24 -5.96 -13.17
C PHE A 190 33.39 -5.46 -12.27
N PRO A 191 33.27 -4.24 -11.71
CA PRO A 191 34.30 -3.69 -10.83
C PRO A 191 34.43 -4.53 -9.55
N ARG A 192 35.67 -4.79 -9.14
CA ARG A 192 35.96 -5.60 -7.93
C ARG A 192 35.54 -4.91 -6.63
N HIS A 193 35.40 -3.59 -6.63
CA HIS A 193 35.03 -2.79 -5.46
C HIS A 193 33.99 -1.75 -5.87
N ILE A 194 32.92 -1.63 -5.08
CA ILE A 194 31.91 -0.60 -5.21
C ILE A 194 32.11 0.37 -4.06
N TYR A 195 32.49 1.62 -4.37
CA TYR A 195 32.63 2.68 -3.37
C TYR A 195 31.33 3.49 -3.33
N PHE A 196 30.74 3.64 -2.14
CA PHE A 196 29.56 4.46 -1.93
C PHE A 196 29.88 5.55 -0.92
N ILE A 197 29.68 6.81 -1.29
CA ILE A 197 29.86 7.95 -0.39
C ILE A 197 28.51 8.21 0.26
N ILE A 198 28.44 8.04 1.58
CA ILE A 198 27.23 8.21 2.37
C ILE A 198 27.50 9.16 3.53
N ASN A 199 26.50 9.95 3.91
CA ASN A 199 26.55 10.79 5.10
C ASN A 199 26.63 9.90 6.37
N CYS A 200 27.48 10.24 7.33
CA CYS A 200 27.65 9.49 8.59
C CYS A 200 26.33 9.23 9.32
N ASP A 201 25.40 10.18 9.31
CA ASP A 201 24.08 10.02 9.95
C ASP A 201 23.23 8.94 9.25
N GLU A 202 23.32 8.88 7.92
CA GLU A 202 22.61 7.89 7.12
C GLU A 202 23.26 6.51 7.25
N ALA A 203 24.59 6.45 7.34
CA ALA A 203 25.34 5.23 7.63
C ALA A 203 24.92 4.63 8.99
N ASN A 204 24.83 5.48 10.02
CA ASN A 204 24.44 5.07 11.36
C ASN A 204 22.99 4.57 11.40
N ARG A 205 22.05 5.26 10.75
CA ARG A 205 20.65 4.79 10.63
C ARG A 205 20.55 3.43 9.93
N TRP A 206 21.33 3.22 8.87
CA TRP A 206 21.37 1.95 8.16
C TRP A 206 21.95 0.83 9.04
N LEU A 207 23.08 1.08 9.71
CA LEU A 207 23.72 0.11 10.62
C LEU A 207 22.78 -0.30 11.77
N GLU A 208 22.04 0.66 12.34
CA GLU A 208 21.07 0.39 13.39
C GLU A 208 19.89 -0.44 12.87
N LYS A 209 19.41 -0.17 11.65
CA LYS A 209 18.38 -0.98 10.98
C LYS A 209 18.86 -2.42 10.73
N CYS A 210 20.13 -2.61 10.34
CA CYS A 210 20.76 -3.92 10.16
C CYS A 210 20.91 -4.66 11.50
N ARG A 211 21.32 -3.98 12.58
CA ARG A 211 21.38 -4.57 13.94
C ARG A 211 20.01 -5.02 14.43
N ARG A 212 18.97 -4.20 14.25
CA ARG A 212 17.59 -4.57 14.60
C ARG A 212 17.12 -5.80 13.82
N ARG A 213 17.49 -5.91 12.54
CA ARG A 213 17.12 -7.05 11.68
C ARG A 213 17.91 -8.33 12.00
N ASN A 214 19.17 -8.23 12.42
CA ASN A 214 19.96 -9.38 12.88
C ASN A 214 19.50 -9.95 14.24
N ASN A 215 18.88 -9.14 15.11
CA ASN A 215 18.26 -9.64 16.35
C ASN A 215 16.92 -10.36 16.10
N ILE A 216 16.30 -10.20 14.93
CA ILE A 216 15.13 -10.99 14.49
C ILE A 216 15.70 -12.11 13.62
N GLY A 217 16.12 -13.19 14.26
CA GLY A 217 16.91 -14.26 13.64
C GLY A 217 16.35 -14.76 12.30
N TYR A 218 17.15 -14.64 11.24
CA TYR A 218 16.99 -15.42 10.02
C TYR A 218 17.37 -16.88 10.30
N SER A 219 16.49 -17.65 10.94
CA SER A 219 16.70 -19.09 11.15
C SER A 219 16.00 -19.99 10.13
N ASN A 220 15.17 -19.46 9.21
CA ASN A 220 14.29 -20.33 8.40
C ASN A 220 14.52 -20.35 6.89
N TYR A 221 15.54 -19.69 6.36
CA TYR A 221 15.91 -19.86 4.94
C TYR A 221 17.42 -19.95 4.79
N GLY A 222 17.94 -21.15 4.98
CA GLY A 222 19.33 -21.49 4.76
C GLY A 222 19.45 -22.98 4.51
N GLY A 223 19.17 -23.40 3.27
CA GLY A 223 19.63 -24.68 2.78
C GLY A 223 21.13 -24.80 3.07
N LYS A 224 21.51 -25.92 3.68
CA LYS A 224 22.89 -26.29 3.96
C LYS A 224 23.70 -26.10 2.68
N ASP A 225 24.64 -25.16 2.68
CA ASP A 225 26.05 -25.51 2.55
C ASP A 225 26.98 -24.30 2.74
N ARG A 226 28.07 -24.59 3.47
CA ARG A 226 29.32 -23.84 3.63
C ARG A 226 29.27 -22.55 4.47
N ARG A 227 29.51 -22.74 5.77
CA ARG A 227 29.92 -21.70 6.72
C ARG A 227 31.39 -21.34 6.46
N GLU A 228 31.66 -20.08 6.10
CA GLU A 228 32.89 -19.40 6.50
C GLU A 228 32.50 -18.28 7.46
N SER A 229 32.93 -18.45 8.71
CA SER A 229 32.69 -17.55 9.83
C SER A 229 33.60 -16.32 9.74
N ILE A 230 33.03 -15.13 9.59
CA ILE A 230 33.74 -13.89 9.89
C ILE A 230 33.47 -13.55 11.36
N HIS A 231 34.50 -13.73 12.19
CA HIS A 231 34.55 -13.29 13.58
C HIS A 231 34.55 -11.76 13.63
N SER A 232 33.52 -11.15 14.23
CA SER A 232 33.50 -9.72 14.56
C SER A 232 34.09 -9.53 15.96
N ASN A 233 35.33 -9.04 16.01
CA ASN A 233 35.96 -8.59 17.25
C ASN A 233 35.46 -7.17 17.59
N ASN A 234 34.87 -7.01 18.77
CA ASN A 234 34.69 -5.70 19.40
C ASN A 234 36.04 -5.22 19.93
N SER A 235 36.63 -4.18 19.34
CA SER A 235 37.45 -3.22 20.10
C SER A 235 37.62 -1.91 19.34
N THR A 236 37.24 -0.82 19.98
CA THR A 236 37.57 0.54 19.57
C THR A 236 38.97 0.87 20.12
N LYS A 237 39.86 1.28 19.21
CA LYS A 237 40.87 2.34 19.33
C LYS A 237 42.35 1.91 19.14
N LYS A 238 42.84 2.35 17.97
CA LYS A 238 44.20 2.77 17.58
C LYS A 238 45.28 1.73 17.26
N ASP A 239 45.74 1.92 16.02
CA ASP A 239 47.09 1.77 15.46
C ASP A 239 47.56 0.41 14.91
N TYR A 240 47.90 0.50 13.61
CA TYR A 240 48.76 -0.29 12.74
C TYR A 240 49.43 -1.58 13.25
N VAL A 241 49.25 -2.61 12.41
CA VAL A 241 50.18 -3.72 12.08
C VAL A 241 50.52 -4.71 13.21
N ASN A 242 49.99 -5.93 13.06
CA ASN A 242 50.47 -7.13 13.73
C ASN A 242 51.88 -7.51 13.21
N SER A 243 52.81 -7.75 14.13
CA SER A 243 53.67 -8.93 14.08
C SER A 243 53.90 -9.44 15.50
N GLU A 244 53.30 -10.61 15.75
CA GLU A 244 53.81 -11.74 16.53
C GLU A 244 54.21 -11.62 18.02
N ASN A 245 53.65 -12.59 18.77
CA ASN A 245 54.30 -13.46 19.76
C ASN A 245 54.84 -12.85 21.08
N ASN A 246 54.04 -13.06 22.12
CA ASN A 246 54.36 -13.53 23.48
C ASN A 246 55.77 -13.38 24.10
N GLU A 247 55.73 -12.75 25.28
CA GLU A 247 56.55 -12.94 26.51
C GLU A 247 57.74 -11.99 26.84
N PRO A 248 57.96 -11.67 28.15
CA PRO A 248 58.23 -10.30 28.60
C PRO A 248 59.49 -10.16 29.47
N PHE A 249 60.51 -9.42 29.02
CA PHE A 249 61.63 -9.04 29.91
C PHE A 249 62.36 -7.71 29.58
N GLY A 250 61.91 -6.91 28.61
CA GLY A 250 62.69 -5.77 28.09
C GLY A 250 62.33 -4.36 28.58
N ASN A 251 61.28 -4.18 29.39
CA ASN A 251 60.58 -2.88 29.42
C ASN A 251 61.18 -1.80 30.36
N LYS A 252 62.01 -2.15 31.35
CA LYS A 252 62.60 -1.16 32.27
C LYS A 252 63.77 -0.38 31.66
N ASN A 253 64.60 -1.02 30.83
CA ASN A 253 65.76 -0.37 30.21
C ASN A 253 65.37 0.58 29.07
N ARG A 254 64.28 0.27 28.35
CA ARG A 254 63.78 1.11 27.24
C ARG A 254 63.18 2.42 27.72
N LEU A 255 62.52 2.43 28.88
CA LEU A 255 61.94 3.65 29.45
C LEU A 255 63.03 4.65 29.89
N ALA A 256 64.12 4.17 30.49
CA ALA A 256 65.27 5.02 30.86
C ALA A 256 65.98 5.62 29.63
N GLU A 257 66.05 4.87 28.53
CA GLU A 257 66.65 5.34 27.27
C GLU A 257 65.75 6.35 26.54
N ILE A 258 64.42 6.19 26.62
CA ILE A 258 63.45 7.16 26.10
C ILE A 258 63.51 8.46 26.89
N GLU A 259 63.56 8.41 28.22
CA GLU A 259 63.69 9.61 29.07
C GLU A 259 64.98 10.39 28.78
N LYS A 260 66.09 9.67 28.56
CA LYS A 260 67.38 10.28 28.20
C LYS A 260 67.31 10.99 26.84
N ASN A 261 66.65 10.39 25.85
CA ASN A 261 66.52 10.96 24.50
C ASN A 261 65.56 12.16 24.45
N ILE A 262 64.51 12.16 25.29
CA ILE A 262 63.58 13.30 25.40
C ILE A 262 64.29 14.50 26.03
N ASN A 263 65.09 14.30 27.08
CA ASN A 263 65.84 15.39 27.71
C ASN A 263 66.90 15.98 26.76
N LEU A 264 67.56 15.16 25.95
CA LEU A 264 68.50 15.62 24.92
C LEU A 264 67.82 16.49 23.84
N LEU A 265 66.61 16.13 23.42
CA LEU A 265 65.83 16.89 22.43
C LEU A 265 65.34 18.23 22.98
N ILE A 266 64.99 18.29 24.27
CA ILE A 266 64.59 19.54 24.95
C ILE A 266 65.80 20.49 25.09
N GLU A 267 66.99 19.95 25.34
CA GLU A 267 68.23 20.75 25.46
C GLU A 267 68.69 21.30 24.10
N LEU A 268 68.54 20.51 23.02
CA LEU A 268 68.81 20.94 21.64
C LEU A 268 67.83 22.02 21.16
N ALA A 269 66.58 21.98 21.60
CA ALA A 269 65.57 23.00 21.26
C ALA A 269 65.78 24.33 22.01
N LYS A 270 66.50 24.32 23.15
CA LYS A 270 66.79 25.53 23.93
C LYS A 270 68.03 26.31 23.44
N ASN A 271 68.94 25.65 22.73
CA ASN A 271 70.23 26.21 22.33
C ASN A 271 70.34 26.64 20.85
N ASN A 272 69.25 26.58 20.09
CA ASN A 272 69.17 27.18 18.74
C ASN A 272 68.21 28.37 18.77
N PRO A 273 68.71 29.62 18.88
CA PRO A 273 67.88 30.83 18.83
C PRO A 273 67.24 31.05 17.45
#